data_AF-A0A9P0JDW6-F1
#
_entry.id   AF-A0A9P0JDW6-F1
#
_cell.length_a   1.000
_cell.length_b   1.000
_cell.length_c   1.000
_cell.angle_alpha   90.00
_cell.angle_beta   90.00
_cell.angle_gamma   90.00
#
_symmetry.space_group_name_H-M   'P 1'
#
loop_
_entity.id
_entity.type
_entity.pdbx_description
1 polymer ?
#
loop_
_entity_poly.entity_id
_entity_poly.type
_entity_poly.pdbx_seq_one_letter_code
_entity_poly.pdbx_strand_id
1 'polypeptide(L)'
;MTPYYYITVNVMYGLKACRESFDSEIQTTVNKTWREFICGVSNQELRNDRGYPLICNGFQYGIISHAYRTKMQASETGSIDYQVRFLIVDYHRKWIYGVIAADNQTDTNDGSPYEFPRIWISILPPLIIGLLLYKYCF
;
A
#
# COMPACT_ATOMS: atom_id res chain seq x y z
N MET A 1 -19.78 20.86 3.62
CA MET A 1 -18.71 19.92 3.24
C MET A 1 -17.54 20.14 4.19
N THR A 2 -17.12 19.11 4.92
CA THR A 2 -15.85 19.15 5.65
C THR A 2 -14.71 19.07 4.63
N PRO A 3 -13.70 19.95 4.71
CA PRO A 3 -12.56 19.90 3.80
C PRO A 3 -11.82 18.57 3.96
N TYR A 4 -11.36 18.01 2.84
CA TYR A 4 -10.45 16.86 2.86
C TYR A 4 -9.18 17.25 3.61
N TYR A 5 -8.80 16.44 4.59
CA TYR A 5 -7.57 16.62 5.35
C TYR A 5 -6.50 15.67 4.81
N TYR A 6 -5.33 16.21 4.50
CA TYR A 6 -4.19 15.46 4.01
C TYR A 6 -3.08 15.45 5.06
N ILE A 7 -2.50 14.28 5.29
CA ILE A 7 -1.32 14.11 6.15
C ILE A 7 -0.17 13.67 5.25
N THR A 8 0.92 14.43 5.28
CA THR A 8 2.15 14.03 4.60
C THR A 8 2.84 12.95 5.41
N VAL A 9 3.19 11.85 4.75
CA VAL A 9 3.92 10.73 5.36
C VAL A 9 5.16 10.41 4.53
N ASN A 10 6.29 10.23 5.20
CA ASN A 10 7.47 9.65 4.56
C ASN A 10 7.32 8.14 4.58
N VAL A 11 7.45 7.53 3.41
CA VAL A 11 7.31 6.09 3.23
C VAL A 11 8.65 5.43 2.90
N MET A 12 8.75 4.13 3.14
CA MET A 12 9.87 3.21 2.84
C MET A 12 9.32 1.87 2.33
N TYR A 13 9.95 1.28 1.33
CA TYR A 13 9.63 -0.06 0.83
C TYR A 13 10.86 -0.96 0.90
N GLY A 14 10.65 -2.22 1.29
CA GLY A 14 11.70 -3.22 1.37
C GLY A 14 11.71 -3.98 2.70
N LEU A 15 12.54 -5.04 2.75
CA LEU A 15 12.61 -5.95 3.89
C LEU A 15 12.91 -5.26 5.23
N LYS A 16 13.67 -4.16 5.22
CA LYS A 16 14.06 -3.39 6.41
C LYS A 16 13.39 -2.02 6.49
N ALA A 17 12.36 -1.78 5.68
CA ALA A 17 11.70 -0.46 5.62
C ALA A 17 10.85 -0.18 6.84
N CYS A 18 10.16 -1.19 7.37
CA CYS A 18 9.34 -1.08 8.56
C CYS A 18 10.23 -1.10 9.81
N ARG A 19 10.00 -0.15 10.73
CA ARG A 19 10.63 -0.16 12.05
C ARG A 19 10.16 -1.38 12.86
N GLU A 20 11.03 -1.88 13.73
CA GLU A 20 10.72 -3.05 14.55
C GLU A 20 9.61 -2.76 15.57
N SER A 21 8.75 -3.75 15.79
CA SER A 21 7.73 -3.76 16.84
C SER A 21 8.28 -4.38 18.12
N PHE A 22 7.83 -3.91 19.29
CA PHE A 22 8.07 -4.60 20.56
C PHE A 22 7.29 -5.92 20.67
N ASP A 23 6.17 -6.00 19.96
CA ASP A 23 5.32 -7.18 19.91
C ASP A 23 5.88 -8.19 18.89
N SER A 24 6.19 -9.40 19.36
CA SER A 24 6.82 -10.46 18.57
C SER A 24 5.90 -11.07 17.50
N GLU A 25 4.59 -11.08 17.73
CA GLU A 25 3.60 -11.54 16.76
C GLU A 25 3.48 -10.53 15.62
N ILE A 26 3.39 -9.23 15.96
CA ILE A 26 3.43 -8.14 14.99
C ILE A 26 4.74 -8.20 14.21
N GLN A 27 5.89 -8.34 14.88
CA GLN A 27 7.19 -8.40 14.22
C GLN A 27 7.28 -9.58 13.24
N THR A 28 6.78 -10.74 13.64
CA THR A 28 6.73 -11.93 12.78
C THR A 28 5.87 -11.67 11.54
N THR A 29 4.71 -11.04 11.72
CA THR A 29 3.81 -10.68 10.61
C THR A 29 4.45 -9.69 9.66
N VAL A 30 5.11 -8.64 10.18
CA VAL A 30 5.85 -7.65 9.38
C VAL A 30 6.94 -8.33 8.55
N ASN A 31 7.74 -9.21 9.16
CA ASN A 31 8.80 -9.93 8.47
C ASN A 31 8.30 -10.86 7.36
N LYS A 32 7.14 -11.51 7.55
CA LYS A 32 6.56 -12.42 6.55
C LYS A 32 5.91 -11.69 5.39
N THR A 33 5.31 -10.52 5.65
CA THR A 33 4.44 -9.83 4.69
C THR A 33 5.08 -8.55 4.12
N TRP A 34 6.38 -8.33 4.28
CA TRP A 34 7.03 -7.07 3.85
C TRP A 34 6.82 -6.71 2.37
N ARG A 35 6.64 -7.71 1.49
CA ARG A 35 6.42 -7.51 0.04
C ARG A 35 5.04 -6.96 -0.30
N GLU A 36 4.09 -7.08 0.61
CA GLU A 36 2.69 -6.67 0.43
C GLU A 36 2.44 -5.25 0.94
N PHE A 37 3.42 -4.65 1.64
CA PHE A 37 3.22 -3.40 2.35
C PHE A 37 4.34 -2.38 2.13
N ILE A 38 3.94 -1.12 2.07
CA ILE A 38 4.80 0.06 2.23
C ILE A 38 4.75 0.50 3.69
N CYS A 39 5.87 0.97 4.22
CA CYS A 39 6.06 1.33 5.62
C CYS A 39 6.18 2.86 5.71
N GLY A 40 5.33 3.55 6.47
CA GLY A 40 5.50 4.98 6.75
C GLY A 40 5.54 5.30 8.24
N VAL A 41 6.03 6.48 8.60
CA VAL A 41 6.09 6.94 10.00
C VAL A 41 5.09 8.08 10.19
N SER A 42 4.32 8.01 11.27
CA SER A 42 3.38 9.05 11.68
C SER A 42 3.60 9.38 13.15
N ASN A 43 3.57 10.67 13.47
CA ASN A 43 3.53 11.18 14.85
C ASN A 43 2.11 11.24 15.42
N GLN A 44 1.11 10.87 14.62
CA GLN A 44 -0.29 10.78 14.99
C GLN A 44 -0.78 9.32 14.92
N GLU A 45 -1.63 8.95 15.85
CA GLU A 45 -2.28 7.65 15.85
C GLU A 45 -3.39 7.62 14.79
N LEU A 46 -3.14 6.96 13.65
CA LEU A 46 -4.07 6.87 12.51
C LEU A 46 -5.17 5.82 12.72
N ARG A 47 -5.84 5.87 13.87
CA ARG A 47 -6.76 4.81 14.33
C ARG A 47 -8.01 4.70 13.46
N ASN A 48 -8.53 5.84 13.03
CA ASN A 48 -9.78 5.95 12.26
C ASN A 48 -9.55 6.09 10.75
N ASP A 49 -8.28 6.08 10.31
CA ASP A 49 -7.91 6.32 8.91
C ASP A 49 -7.69 5.01 8.13
N ARG A 50 -8.02 3.85 8.71
CA ARG A 50 -7.91 2.56 8.01
C ARG A 50 -8.78 2.59 6.75
N GLY A 51 -8.22 2.11 5.64
CA GLY A 51 -8.86 2.18 4.33
C GLY A 51 -8.58 3.46 3.56
N TYR A 52 -7.96 4.48 4.17
CA TYR A 52 -7.67 5.73 3.48
C TYR A 52 -6.50 5.56 2.50
N PRO A 53 -6.50 6.28 1.37
CA PRO A 53 -5.52 6.08 0.32
C PRO A 53 -4.17 6.76 0.67
N LEU A 54 -3.09 6.06 0.35
CA LEU A 54 -1.77 6.67 0.17
C LEU A 54 -1.69 7.16 -1.27
N ILE A 55 -1.69 8.48 -1.44
CA ILE A 55 -1.56 9.13 -2.75
C ILE A 55 -0.12 9.60 -2.94
N CYS A 56 0.50 9.22 -4.05
CA CYS A 56 1.76 9.78 -4.52
C CYS A 56 1.56 10.26 -5.96
N ASN A 57 1.97 11.49 -6.30
CA ASN A 57 1.89 12.01 -7.68
C ASN A 57 0.52 11.85 -8.37
N GLY A 58 -0.58 11.96 -7.61
CA GLY A 58 -1.94 11.83 -8.14
C GLY A 58 -2.46 10.39 -8.30
N PHE A 59 -1.67 9.37 -7.98
CA PHE A 59 -2.09 7.97 -8.02
C PHE A 59 -2.17 7.36 -6.62
N GLN A 60 -3.09 6.41 -6.44
CA GLN A 60 -3.19 5.63 -5.21
C GLN A 60 -2.20 4.45 -5.23
N TYR A 61 -1.15 4.54 -4.41
CA TYR A 61 -0.13 3.50 -4.29
C TYR A 61 -0.43 2.50 -3.19
N GLY A 62 -1.13 2.94 -2.14
CA GLY A 62 -1.44 2.09 -1.01
C GLY A 62 -2.72 2.44 -0.31
N ILE A 63 -3.07 1.61 0.66
CA ILE A 63 -4.26 1.75 1.51
C ILE A 63 -3.81 1.56 2.95
N ILE A 64 -4.14 2.49 3.86
CA ILE A 64 -3.81 2.32 5.28
C ILE A 64 -4.45 1.03 5.79
N SER A 65 -3.62 0.10 6.26
CA SER A 65 -4.07 -1.16 6.82
C SER A 65 -4.07 -1.12 8.34
N HIS A 66 -2.90 -0.90 8.94
CA HIS A 66 -2.71 -0.88 10.38
C HIS A 66 -1.48 -0.05 10.75
N ALA A 67 -1.43 0.35 12.03
CA ALA A 67 -0.28 1.01 12.62
C ALA A 67 0.10 0.33 13.93
N TYR A 68 1.38 0.38 14.29
CA TYR A 68 1.90 -0.21 15.53
C TYR A 68 3.00 0.65 16.16
N ARG A 69 3.21 0.46 17.46
CA ARG A 69 4.26 1.14 18.22
C ARG A 69 5.62 0.50 17.96
N THR A 70 6.65 1.33 17.79
CA THR A 70 7.98 0.86 17.37
C THR A 70 8.98 0.83 18.51
N LYS A 71 9.99 -0.02 18.42
CA LYS A 71 11.11 -0.11 19.38
C LYS A 71 11.92 1.19 19.53
N MET A 72 11.84 2.07 18.54
CA MET A 72 12.59 3.33 18.48
C MET A 72 12.09 4.38 19.50
N GLN A 73 10.99 4.08 20.22
CA GLN A 73 10.33 4.93 21.23
C GLN A 73 11.14 5.19 22.52
N ALA A 74 12.41 4.80 22.62
CA ALA A 74 13.20 4.97 23.85
C ALA A 74 14.08 6.24 23.90
N SER A 75 14.05 7.12 22.88
CA SER A 75 15.00 8.25 22.77
C SER A 75 14.32 9.63 22.77
N GLU A 76 14.51 10.31 23.91
CA GLU A 76 14.70 11.76 24.14
C GLU A 76 13.57 12.78 23.89
N THR A 77 12.51 12.52 23.11
CA THR A 77 11.55 13.60 22.75
C THR A 77 10.10 13.40 23.22
N GLY A 78 9.75 12.24 23.80
CA GLY A 78 8.37 11.96 24.27
C GLY A 78 7.30 11.83 23.17
N SER A 79 7.67 11.98 21.89
CA SER A 79 6.79 11.76 20.74
C SER A 79 6.59 10.27 20.47
N ILE A 80 5.33 9.83 20.38
CA ILE A 80 5.00 8.44 20.04
C ILE A 80 4.97 8.31 18.52
N ASP A 81 6.09 7.87 17.94
CA ASP A 81 6.13 7.50 16.54
C ASP A 81 5.44 6.15 16.32
N TYR A 82 4.42 6.17 15.46
CA TYR A 82 3.73 4.99 14.96
C TYR A 82 4.30 4.58 13.60
N GLN A 83 4.62 3.30 13.46
CA GLN A 83 4.85 2.71 12.15
C GLN A 83 3.50 2.39 11.54
N VAL A 84 3.22 2.99 10.38
CA VAL A 84 2.03 2.74 9.57
C VAL A 84 2.40 1.79 8.45
N ARG A 85 1.53 0.83 8.15
CA ARG A 85 1.66 -0.09 7.01
C ARG A 85 0.53 0.14 6.02
N PHE A 86 0.91 0.38 4.78
CA PHE A 86 0.01 0.60 3.66
C PHE A 86 0.02 -0.65 2.77
N LEU A 87 -1.14 -1.25 2.53
CA LEU A 87 -1.28 -2.35 1.59
C LEU A 87 -0.98 -1.85 0.18
N ILE A 88 -0.10 -2.52 -0.57
CA ILE A 88 0.32 -2.08 -1.91
C ILE A 88 -0.76 -2.42 -2.93
N VAL A 89 -1.33 -1.41 -3.59
CA VAL A 89 -2.39 -1.61 -4.60
C VAL A 89 -1.88 -2.45 -5.78
N ASP A 90 -0.68 -2.17 -6.29
CA ASP A 90 -0.12 -2.89 -7.44
C ASP A 90 0.15 -4.38 -7.14
N TYR A 91 0.46 -4.73 -5.88
CA TYR A 91 0.61 -6.13 -5.47
C TYR A 91 -0.68 -6.93 -5.71
N HIS A 92 -1.83 -6.28 -5.52
CA HIS A 92 -3.16 -6.88 -5.72
C HIS A 92 -3.76 -6.59 -7.10
N ARG A 93 -3.03 -5.96 -8.05
CA ARG A 93 -3.60 -5.50 -9.33
C ARG A 93 -4.35 -6.58 -10.11
N LYS A 94 -3.82 -7.81 -10.13
CA LYS A 94 -4.42 -8.91 -10.89
C LYS A 94 -5.78 -9.30 -10.32
N TRP A 95 -5.88 -9.35 -8.99
CA TRP A 95 -7.12 -9.63 -8.30
C TRP A 95 -8.12 -8.49 -8.52
N ILE A 96 -7.69 -7.22 -8.40
CA ILE A 96 -8.53 -6.04 -8.65
C ILE A 96 -9.12 -6.10 -10.07
N TYR A 97 -8.29 -6.30 -11.09
CA TYR A 97 -8.76 -6.43 -12.47
C TYR A 97 -9.67 -7.64 -12.69
N GLY A 98 -9.40 -8.75 -12.00
CA GLY A 98 -10.27 -9.93 -12.05
C GLY A 98 -11.67 -9.67 -11.50
N VAL A 99 -11.77 -8.94 -10.38
CA VAL A 99 -13.06 -8.55 -9.80
C VAL A 99 -13.82 -7.61 -10.72
N ILE A 100 -13.16 -6.56 -11.25
CA ILE A 100 -13.77 -5.61 -12.19
C ILE A 100 -14.26 -6.32 -13.46
N ALA A 101 -13.47 -7.25 -14.01
CA ALA A 101 -13.84 -7.97 -15.21
C ALA A 101 -15.02 -8.92 -14.99
N ALA A 102 -15.11 -9.59 -13.83
CA ALA A 102 -16.23 -10.47 -13.50
C ALA A 102 -17.54 -9.71 -13.33
N ASP A 103 -17.50 -8.54 -12.70
CA ASP A 103 -18.66 -7.65 -12.51
C ASP A 103 -19.20 -7.16 -13.87
N ASN A 104 -18.30 -6.73 -14.76
CA ASN A 104 -18.66 -6.33 -16.12
C ASN A 104 -19.27 -7.48 -16.94
N GLN A 105 -18.88 -8.73 -16.69
CA GLN A 105 -19.47 -9.90 -17.37
C GLN A 105 -20.89 -10.17 -16.90
N THR A 106 -21.20 -9.96 -15.62
CA THR A 106 -22.56 -10.15 -15.07
C THR A 106 -23.56 -9.12 -15.59
N ASP A 107 -23.09 -7.92 -15.94
CA ASP A 107 -23.89 -6.87 -16.57
C ASP A 107 -24.14 -7.09 -18.07
N THR A 108 -23.30 -7.89 -18.74
CA THR A 108 -23.40 -8.18 -20.19
C THR A 108 -24.20 -9.43 -20.55
N ASN A 109 -25.14 -9.87 -19.70
CA ASN A 109 -26.08 -10.93 -20.07
C ASN A 109 -27.00 -10.57 -21.27
N ASP A 110 -26.84 -9.38 -21.87
CA ASP A 110 -27.23 -9.09 -23.27
C ASP A 110 -26.11 -9.49 -24.26
N GLY A 111 -25.83 -10.80 -24.34
CA GLY A 111 -25.36 -11.52 -25.54
C GLY A 111 -24.41 -10.85 -26.54
N SER A 112 -23.30 -10.25 -26.13
CA SER A 112 -22.22 -9.87 -27.06
C SER A 112 -20.82 -10.16 -26.52
N PRO A 113 -20.03 -11.04 -27.17
CA PRO A 113 -18.64 -11.26 -26.78
C PRO A 113 -17.80 -10.08 -27.24
N TYR A 114 -17.51 -9.14 -26.34
CA TYR A 114 -16.50 -8.13 -26.62
C TYR A 114 -15.11 -8.79 -26.61
N GLU A 115 -14.54 -8.95 -27.81
CA GLU A 115 -13.10 -9.12 -27.98
C GLU A 115 -12.41 -7.86 -27.44
N PHE A 116 -11.77 -7.98 -26.27
CA PHE A 116 -10.85 -6.93 -25.83
C PHE A 116 -9.60 -6.94 -26.70
N PRO A 117 -9.06 -5.76 -27.09
CA PRO A 117 -7.83 -5.68 -27.85
C PRO A 117 -6.72 -6.34 -27.04
N ARG A 118 -5.95 -7.21 -27.69
CA ARG A 118 -4.71 -7.77 -27.14
C ARG A 118 -3.78 -6.63 -26.75
N ILE A 119 -3.86 -6.17 -25.50
CA ILE A 119 -2.83 -5.33 -24.92
C ILE A 119 -1.60 -6.22 -24.87
N TRP A 120 -0.65 -5.93 -25.75
CA TRP A 120 0.69 -6.51 -25.68
C TRP A 120 1.26 -6.16 -24.31
N ILE A 121 1.22 -7.12 -23.39
CA ILE A 121 1.97 -7.02 -22.14
C ILE A 121 3.42 -7.18 -22.56
N SER A 122 4.09 -6.06 -22.85
CA SER A 122 5.53 -6.00 -22.81
C SER A 122 5.93 -6.43 -21.40
N ILE A 123 6.42 -7.66 -21.26
CA ILE A 123 6.95 -8.17 -20.00
C ILE A 123 8.19 -7.33 -19.73
N LEU A 124 8.02 -6.21 -19.01
CA LEU A 124 9.15 -5.47 -18.48
C LEU A 124 9.84 -6.40 -17.47
N PRO A 125 11.16 -6.61 -17.59
CA PRO A 125 11.89 -7.49 -16.70
C PRO A 125 11.69 -7.08 -15.24
N PRO A 126 11.69 -8.03 -14.29
CA PRO A 126 11.39 -7.78 -12.87
C PRO A 126 12.30 -6.72 -12.22
N LEU A 127 13.46 -6.42 -12.81
CA LEU A 127 14.34 -5.32 -12.44
C LEU A 127 13.70 -3.93 -12.62
N ILE A 128 12.83 -3.75 -13.61
CA ILE A 128 12.19 -2.45 -13.89
C ILE A 128 11.02 -2.19 -12.94
N ILE A 129 10.30 -3.21 -12.46
CA ILE A 129 9.23 -3.03 -11.46
C ILE A 129 9.81 -2.57 -10.12
N GLY A 130 10.98 -3.10 -9.72
CA GLY A 130 11.72 -2.60 -8.55
C GLY A 130 12.17 -1.14 -8.71
N LEU A 131 12.57 -0.74 -9.92
CA LEU A 131 12.94 0.64 -10.27
C LEU A 131 11.75 1.60 -10.38
N LEU A 132 10.58 1.13 -10.80
CA LEU A 132 9.36 1.92 -10.86
C LEU A 132 8.86 2.23 -9.45
N LEU A 133 8.82 1.27 -8.53
CA LEU A 133 8.49 1.55 -7.11
C LEU A 133 9.46 2.55 -6.48
N TYR A 134 10.74 2.51 -6.87
CA TYR A 134 11.78 3.45 -6.41
C TYR A 134 11.64 4.88 -6.96
N LYS A 135 10.76 5.14 -7.94
CA LYS A 135 10.72 6.42 -8.65
C LYS A 135 9.45 7.25 -8.41
N TYR A 136 8.43 6.70 -7.72
CA TYR A 136 7.12 7.37 -7.65
C TYR A 136 6.60 7.69 -6.24
N CYS A 137 7.31 7.30 -5.19
CA CYS A 137 7.10 7.85 -3.84
C CYS A 137 8.43 8.01 -3.05
N PHE A 138 9.59 7.85 -3.73
CA PHE A 138 10.96 7.90 -3.22
C PHE A 138 11.84 8.78 -4.08
#